data_AF-A0A660W2Q0-F1
#
_entry.id   AF-A0A660W2Q0-F1
#
_cell.length_a   1.000
_cell.length_b   1.000
_cell.length_c   1.000
_cell.angle_alpha   90.00
_cell.angle_beta   90.00
_cell.angle_gamma   90.00
#
_symmetry.space_group_name_H-M   'P 1'
#
loop_
_entity.id
_entity.type
_entity.pdbx_description
1 polymer ?
#
loop_
_entity_poly.entity_id
_entity_poly.type
_entity_poly.pdbx_seq_one_letter_code
_entity_poly.pdbx_strand_id
1 'polypeptide(L)'
;SGNVAKADDATWSSWSKDMPLARGYLPIGSPAGRFLQYRVTFTSNGGVTPSLGSVDVIYQVGNLAPAVLGVEVKPSSKGAKPTQKSLNQAYRLVAIQALDPNSDKLKYTVDFRLLRSARWVQITDSLTKSRYVWDTRTVADGLYEMRVTASDSPSNIPAAARQASRVSEPVTVDNTPPTISGLTATVAGDKVVVTGQADDAMSRIVLMQYAVDSVDKWQAILPSDGICDSPSEAFRFEASADDTGEKLKPGPHNITVRATDKFGNTGYGSLNVTVGK
;
A
#
# COMPACT_ATOMS: atom_id res chain seq x y z
N SER A 1 -25.13 -48.83 -7.25
CA SER A 1 -23.74 -48.55 -6.88
C SER A 1 -23.63 -47.07 -6.53
N GLY A 2 -22.92 -46.70 -5.46
CA GLY A 2 -22.66 -45.31 -5.09
C GLY A 2 -21.16 -45.04 -5.14
N ASN A 3 -20.77 -43.85 -5.59
CA ASN A 3 -19.37 -43.43 -5.71
C ASN A 3 -18.74 -42.99 -4.36
N VAL A 4 -19.24 -43.50 -3.23
CA VAL A 4 -18.72 -43.21 -1.90
C VAL A 4 -18.37 -44.49 -1.16
N ALA A 5 -17.21 -44.48 -0.47
CA ALA A 5 -16.65 -45.65 0.21
C ALA A 5 -17.54 -46.18 1.36
N LYS A 6 -18.45 -45.36 1.89
CA LYS A 6 -19.44 -45.71 2.91
C LYS A 6 -20.79 -45.07 2.55
N ALA A 7 -21.74 -45.89 2.11
CA ALA A 7 -23.07 -45.43 1.72
C ALA A 7 -23.98 -45.14 2.94
N ASP A 8 -23.52 -45.47 4.15
CA ASP A 8 -24.19 -45.41 5.45
C ASP A 8 -23.55 -44.39 6.42
N ASP A 9 -22.80 -43.42 5.88
CA ASP A 9 -22.25 -42.32 6.67
C ASP A 9 -23.37 -41.44 7.26
N ALA A 10 -23.30 -41.15 8.57
CA ALA A 10 -24.29 -40.35 9.28
C ALA A 10 -24.34 -38.87 8.84
N THR A 11 -23.46 -38.44 7.94
CA THR A 11 -23.43 -37.10 7.35
C THR A 11 -24.45 -36.88 6.23
N TRP A 12 -25.12 -37.93 5.75
CA TRP A 12 -26.18 -37.80 4.74
C TRP A 12 -27.52 -37.35 5.35
N SER A 13 -28.22 -36.48 4.61
CA SER A 13 -29.63 -36.21 4.91
C SER A 13 -30.50 -37.46 4.68
N SER A 14 -31.65 -37.53 5.33
CA SER A 14 -32.65 -38.56 5.00
C SER A 14 -33.07 -38.49 3.53
N TRP A 15 -33.39 -39.66 2.96
CA TRP A 15 -33.94 -39.76 1.60
C TRP A 15 -35.26 -39.00 1.48
N SER A 16 -35.48 -38.36 0.33
CA SER A 16 -36.81 -37.87 -0.03
C SER A 16 -37.79 -39.02 -0.23
N LYS A 17 -39.09 -38.74 -0.18
CA LYS A 17 -40.11 -39.67 -0.66
C LYS A 17 -39.89 -39.91 -2.17
N ASP A 18 -40.17 -41.13 -2.62
CA ASP A 18 -40.14 -41.46 -4.03
C ASP A 18 -41.18 -40.62 -4.79
N MET A 19 -40.80 -40.04 -5.92
CA MET A 19 -41.64 -39.16 -6.74
C MET A 19 -41.70 -39.65 -8.18
N PRO A 20 -42.89 -39.68 -8.83
CA PRO A 20 -43.01 -40.08 -10.23
C PRO A 20 -42.42 -39.02 -11.16
N LEU A 21 -41.62 -39.46 -12.15
CA LEU A 21 -41.01 -38.60 -13.16
C LEU A 21 -42.00 -38.24 -14.28
N ALA A 22 -43.05 -37.49 -13.97
CA ALA A 22 -44.15 -37.22 -14.91
C ALA A 22 -43.80 -36.20 -16.02
N ARG A 23 -42.81 -35.32 -15.81
CA ARG A 23 -42.46 -34.22 -16.72
C ARG A 23 -41.01 -34.28 -17.23
N GLY A 24 -40.32 -35.39 -17.02
CA GLY A 24 -38.91 -35.56 -17.39
C GLY A 24 -37.90 -34.86 -16.46
N TYR A 25 -38.36 -34.16 -15.42
CA TYR A 25 -37.49 -33.58 -14.38
C TYR A 25 -38.17 -33.61 -13.00
N LEU A 26 -37.37 -33.46 -11.94
CA LEU A 26 -37.82 -33.24 -10.57
C LEU A 26 -37.01 -32.08 -9.95
N PRO A 27 -37.64 -31.18 -9.18
CA PRO A 27 -36.91 -30.18 -8.40
C PRO A 27 -36.10 -30.86 -7.28
N ILE A 28 -34.88 -30.40 -7.07
CA ILE A 28 -34.01 -30.92 -5.99
C ILE A 28 -34.52 -30.39 -4.65
N GLY A 29 -35.06 -31.28 -3.83
CA GLY A 29 -35.53 -30.98 -2.47
C GLY A 29 -34.51 -31.30 -1.36
N SER A 30 -33.29 -31.73 -1.71
CA SER A 30 -32.25 -32.01 -0.73
C SER A 30 -31.74 -30.71 -0.09
N PRO A 31 -31.27 -30.75 1.17
CA PRO A 31 -30.45 -29.68 1.72
C PRO A 31 -29.21 -29.42 0.85
N ALA A 32 -28.60 -28.24 0.98
CA ALA A 32 -27.35 -27.93 0.31
C ALA A 32 -26.23 -28.85 0.81
N GLY A 33 -25.43 -29.39 -0.11
CA GLY A 33 -24.36 -30.32 0.21
C GLY A 33 -23.30 -30.39 -0.88
N ARG A 34 -22.08 -30.81 -0.50
CA ARG A 34 -20.96 -31.02 -1.44
C ARG A 34 -21.19 -32.21 -2.37
N PHE A 35 -21.99 -33.17 -1.92
CA PHE A 35 -22.34 -34.36 -2.67
C PHE A 35 -23.86 -34.50 -2.72
N LEU A 36 -24.36 -35.00 -3.85
CA LEU A 36 -25.77 -35.36 -4.02
C LEU A 36 -25.84 -36.85 -4.29
N GLN A 37 -26.70 -37.54 -3.54
CA GLN A 37 -27.07 -38.92 -3.84
C GLN A 37 -28.48 -38.94 -4.43
N TYR A 38 -28.69 -39.74 -5.47
CA TYR A 38 -29.99 -39.96 -6.07
C TYR A 38 -30.26 -41.45 -6.22
N ARG A 39 -31.56 -41.80 -6.24
CA ARG A 39 -32.04 -43.16 -6.46
C ARG A 39 -33.14 -43.11 -7.49
N VAL A 40 -33.07 -44.01 -8.47
CA VAL A 40 -34.10 -44.21 -9.49
C VAL A 40 -34.66 -45.61 -9.34
N THR A 41 -35.99 -45.71 -9.24
CA THR A 41 -36.71 -46.98 -9.17
C THR A 41 -37.40 -47.22 -10.50
N PHE A 42 -37.13 -48.36 -11.14
CA PHE A 42 -37.73 -48.75 -12.40
C PHE A 42 -38.92 -49.68 -12.18
N THR A 43 -40.04 -49.40 -12.84
CA THR A 43 -41.25 -50.24 -12.80
C THR A 43 -41.66 -50.64 -14.21
N SER A 44 -41.96 -51.93 -14.43
CA SER A 44 -42.44 -52.48 -15.71
C SER A 44 -43.68 -53.36 -15.48
N ASN A 45 -44.59 -53.38 -16.45
CA ASN A 45 -45.73 -54.29 -16.49
C ASN A 45 -45.46 -55.54 -17.37
N GLY A 46 -44.19 -55.80 -17.72
CA GLY A 46 -43.78 -56.98 -18.49
C GLY A 46 -43.76 -56.82 -20.01
N GLY A 47 -44.25 -55.69 -20.56
CA GLY A 47 -44.27 -55.42 -22.00
C GLY A 47 -43.15 -54.50 -22.51
N VAL A 48 -42.55 -53.68 -21.64
CA VAL A 48 -41.47 -52.74 -21.98
C VAL A 48 -40.47 -52.69 -20.84
N THR A 49 -39.19 -52.89 -21.15
CA THR A 49 -38.10 -52.71 -20.19
C THR A 49 -37.80 -51.22 -20.07
N PRO A 50 -37.94 -50.62 -18.88
CA PRO A 50 -37.61 -49.22 -18.70
C PRO A 50 -36.09 -49.02 -18.78
N SER A 51 -35.67 -47.96 -19.45
CA SER A 51 -34.27 -47.56 -19.59
C SER A 51 -34.09 -46.10 -19.20
N LEU A 52 -32.89 -45.76 -18.74
CA LEU A 52 -32.49 -44.40 -18.40
C LEU A 52 -31.20 -44.10 -19.15
N GLY A 53 -31.24 -43.12 -20.04
CA GLY A 53 -30.08 -42.73 -20.85
C GLY A 53 -29.10 -41.84 -20.09
N SER A 54 -29.59 -40.75 -19.51
CA SER A 54 -28.78 -39.79 -18.74
C SER A 54 -29.57 -39.24 -17.55
N VAL A 55 -28.82 -38.72 -16.57
CA VAL A 55 -29.35 -37.93 -15.46
C VAL A 55 -28.55 -36.63 -15.44
N ASP A 56 -29.22 -35.53 -15.71
CA ASP A 56 -28.63 -34.20 -15.61
C ASP A 56 -29.02 -33.57 -14.27
N VAL A 57 -28.01 -33.19 -13.48
CA VAL A 57 -28.20 -32.52 -12.20
C VAL A 57 -27.78 -31.07 -12.38
N ILE A 58 -28.73 -30.15 -12.20
CA ILE A 58 -28.45 -28.72 -12.19
C ILE A 58 -28.09 -28.34 -10.76
N TYR A 59 -26.91 -27.75 -10.57
CA TYR A 59 -26.42 -27.31 -9.27
C TYR A 59 -25.72 -25.96 -9.40
N GLN A 60 -25.61 -25.26 -8.27
CA GLN A 60 -24.82 -24.05 -8.15
C GLN A 60 -23.82 -24.25 -7.01
N VAL A 61 -22.54 -24.04 -7.30
CA VAL A 61 -21.52 -24.02 -6.26
C VAL A 61 -21.68 -22.72 -5.48
N GLY A 62 -21.63 -22.82 -4.15
CA GLY A 62 -21.62 -21.63 -3.31
C GLY A 62 -20.42 -20.75 -3.65
N ASN A 63 -20.62 -19.44 -3.61
CA ASN A 63 -19.56 -18.49 -3.92
C ASN A 63 -18.33 -18.69 -3.01
N LEU A 64 -17.13 -18.58 -3.59
CA LEU A 64 -15.86 -18.75 -2.90
C LEU A 64 -15.35 -17.38 -2.47
N ALA A 65 -14.84 -17.27 -1.25
CA ALA A 65 -14.37 -15.99 -0.76
C ALA A 65 -13.05 -15.57 -1.45
N PRO A 66 -12.88 -14.28 -1.75
CA PRO A 66 -11.59 -13.77 -2.19
C PRO A 66 -10.55 -13.86 -1.08
N ALA A 67 -9.28 -13.71 -1.45
CA ALA A 67 -8.15 -13.61 -0.52
C ALA A 67 -7.36 -12.33 -0.79
N VAL A 68 -6.97 -11.61 0.26
CA VAL A 68 -6.00 -10.51 0.18
C VAL A 68 -4.64 -11.04 0.63
N LEU A 69 -3.82 -11.41 -0.35
CA LEU A 69 -2.51 -12.00 -0.17
C LEU A 69 -1.44 -10.99 0.24
N GLY A 70 -1.65 -9.69 0.05
CA GLY A 70 -0.65 -8.66 0.34
C GLY A 70 -1.17 -7.24 0.23
N VAL A 71 -0.74 -6.38 1.16
CA VAL A 71 -0.94 -4.93 1.11
C VAL A 71 0.42 -4.29 1.33
N GLU A 72 1.05 -3.86 0.23
CA GLU A 72 2.36 -3.21 0.27
C GLU A 72 2.19 -1.70 0.13
N VAL A 73 2.71 -0.93 1.08
CA VAL A 73 2.69 0.53 0.99
C VAL A 73 4.09 1.02 0.65
N LYS A 74 4.25 1.59 -0.54
CA LYS A 74 5.55 2.02 -1.08
C LYS A 74 5.70 3.54 -1.00
N PRO A 75 6.91 4.05 -0.71
CA PRO A 75 7.19 5.48 -0.84
C PRO A 75 7.03 5.92 -2.30
N SER A 76 6.85 7.22 -2.52
CA SER A 76 6.95 7.79 -3.86
C SER A 76 8.34 7.50 -4.44
N SER A 77 8.42 6.99 -5.67
CA SER A 77 9.70 6.84 -6.37
C SER A 77 9.82 7.84 -7.52
N LYS A 78 11.03 8.34 -7.77
CA LYS A 78 11.37 9.02 -9.03
C LYS A 78 11.27 7.97 -10.16
N GLY A 79 10.14 7.93 -10.85
CA GLY A 79 9.90 7.03 -11.99
C GLY A 79 8.54 6.33 -12.02
N ALA A 80 7.80 6.29 -10.91
CA ALA A 80 6.42 5.81 -10.93
C ALA A 80 5.53 6.85 -11.60
N LYS A 81 5.06 6.59 -12.83
CA LYS A 81 4.13 7.48 -13.57
C LYS A 81 2.91 7.78 -12.69
N PRO A 82 2.78 8.97 -12.10
CA PRO A 82 1.60 9.31 -11.33
C PRO A 82 0.51 9.63 -12.34
N THR A 83 -0.65 8.96 -12.23
CA THR A 83 -1.85 9.41 -12.96
C THR A 83 -2.45 10.69 -12.37
N GLN A 84 -1.79 11.32 -11.39
CA GLN A 84 -2.09 12.67 -10.88
C GLN A 84 -0.83 13.53 -10.94
N LYS A 85 -0.80 14.43 -11.93
CA LYS A 85 0.34 15.27 -12.35
C LYS A 85 0.84 16.30 -11.31
N SER A 86 0.48 16.20 -10.02
CA SER A 86 0.65 17.28 -9.03
C SER A 86 1.09 16.86 -7.61
N LEU A 87 1.36 15.58 -7.35
CA LEU A 87 1.80 15.13 -6.01
C LEU A 87 3.33 15.05 -5.96
N ASN A 88 3.98 16.13 -5.50
CA ASN A 88 5.43 16.22 -5.29
C ASN A 88 5.86 15.28 -4.15
N GLN A 89 6.16 14.00 -4.42
CA GLN A 89 6.68 12.97 -3.48
C GLN A 89 5.87 12.73 -2.17
N ALA A 90 4.90 13.58 -1.85
CA ALA A 90 3.99 13.50 -0.70
C ALA A 90 2.83 12.55 -1.01
N TYR A 91 3.18 11.32 -1.40
CA TYR A 91 2.22 10.24 -1.56
C TYR A 91 2.82 8.90 -1.15
N ARG A 92 1.93 7.93 -0.92
CA ARG A 92 2.27 6.51 -0.81
C ARG A 92 1.48 5.71 -1.83
N LEU A 93 2.12 4.73 -2.46
CA LEU A 93 1.46 3.79 -3.35
C LEU A 93 1.05 2.55 -2.56
N VAL A 94 -0.24 2.33 -2.41
CA VAL A 94 -0.81 1.10 -1.84
C VAL A 94 -0.95 0.10 -2.98
N ALA A 95 -0.16 -0.96 -2.98
CA ALA A 95 -0.27 -2.06 -3.92
C ALA A 95 -1.02 -3.23 -3.27
N ILE A 96 -2.04 -3.73 -3.96
CA ILE A 96 -2.94 -4.77 -3.47
C ILE A 96 -2.66 -6.06 -4.23
N GLN A 97 -2.37 -7.13 -3.51
CA GLN A 97 -2.28 -8.48 -4.04
C GLN A 97 -3.50 -9.24 -3.55
N ALA A 98 -4.46 -9.47 -4.43
CA ALA A 98 -5.68 -10.19 -4.12
C ALA A 98 -6.01 -11.20 -5.23
N LEU A 99 -6.68 -12.28 -4.85
CA LEU A 99 -7.10 -13.35 -5.74
C LEU A 99 -8.53 -13.75 -5.40
N ASP A 100 -9.31 -14.04 -6.42
CA ASP A 100 -10.57 -14.76 -6.27
C ASP A 100 -10.45 -16.17 -6.87
N PRO A 101 -10.82 -17.25 -6.14
CA PRO A 101 -10.71 -18.61 -6.64
C PRO A 101 -11.50 -18.91 -7.93
N ASN A 102 -12.64 -18.25 -8.15
CA ASN A 102 -13.46 -18.44 -9.35
C ASN A 102 -13.26 -17.31 -10.39
N SER A 103 -12.29 -16.41 -10.14
CA SER A 103 -12.00 -15.22 -10.96
C SER A 103 -13.10 -14.16 -11.01
N ASP A 104 -13.91 -14.06 -9.96
CA ASP A 104 -14.88 -12.98 -9.80
C ASP A 104 -14.23 -11.59 -9.78
N LYS A 105 -14.98 -10.59 -10.26
CA LYS A 105 -14.52 -9.20 -10.28
C LYS A 105 -14.49 -8.66 -8.86
N LEU A 106 -13.34 -8.15 -8.44
CA LEU A 106 -13.15 -7.59 -7.11
C LEU A 106 -13.33 -6.07 -7.08
N LYS A 107 -13.94 -5.60 -5.99
CA LYS A 107 -13.97 -4.20 -5.54
C LYS A 107 -13.25 -4.12 -4.19
N TYR A 108 -12.45 -3.09 -3.99
CA TYR A 108 -11.66 -2.88 -2.78
C TYR A 108 -12.19 -1.69 -1.98
N THR A 109 -12.27 -1.88 -0.66
CA THR A 109 -12.32 -0.81 0.32
C THR A 109 -10.94 -0.60 0.90
N VAL A 110 -10.50 0.65 1.02
CA VAL A 110 -9.21 1.02 1.59
C VAL A 110 -9.46 1.95 2.78
N ASP A 111 -8.99 1.54 3.94
CA ASP A 111 -8.99 2.31 5.18
C ASP A 111 -7.57 2.60 5.63
N PHE A 112 -7.40 3.64 6.46
CA PHE A 112 -6.18 3.85 7.23
C PHE A 112 -6.48 4.09 8.70
N ARG A 113 -5.45 3.94 9.53
CA ARG A 113 -5.45 4.41 10.92
C ARG A 113 -4.04 4.79 11.34
N LEU A 114 -3.94 5.70 12.31
CA LEU A 114 -2.70 5.87 13.06
C LEU A 114 -2.39 4.57 13.82
N LEU A 115 -1.12 4.16 13.88
CA LEU A 115 -0.69 2.93 14.52
C LEU A 115 -1.23 2.85 15.96
N ARG A 116 -1.82 1.69 16.30
CA ARG A 116 -2.51 1.42 17.59
C ARG A 116 -3.80 2.20 17.85
N SER A 117 -4.26 3.05 16.93
CA SER A 117 -5.62 3.61 17.02
C SER A 117 -6.66 2.50 16.84
N ALA A 118 -7.77 2.56 17.58
CA ALA A 118 -8.90 1.66 17.34
C ALA A 118 -9.76 2.10 16.14
N ARG A 119 -9.70 3.39 15.77
CA ARG A 119 -10.55 3.98 14.75
C ARG A 119 -9.92 3.86 13.37
N TRP A 120 -10.62 3.17 12.47
CA TRP A 120 -10.35 3.16 11.04
C TRP A 120 -11.05 4.33 10.34
N VAL A 121 -10.37 4.94 9.39
CA VAL A 121 -10.90 6.00 8.52
C VAL A 121 -10.91 5.48 7.09
N GLN A 122 -12.09 5.45 6.48
CA GLN A 122 -12.25 5.00 5.10
C GLN A 122 -11.74 6.07 4.13
N ILE A 123 -10.93 5.65 3.16
CA ILE A 123 -10.46 6.48 2.06
C ILE A 123 -11.38 6.31 0.84
N THR A 124 -11.73 5.06 0.53
CA THR A 124 -12.61 4.70 -0.58
C THR A 124 -13.19 3.30 -0.35
N ASP A 125 -14.39 3.02 -0.87
CA ASP A 125 -15.09 1.74 -0.82
C ASP A 125 -15.38 1.15 -2.23
N SER A 126 -14.84 1.81 -3.26
CA SER A 126 -15.19 1.56 -4.65
C SER A 126 -13.98 1.44 -5.58
N LEU A 127 -12.81 1.09 -5.03
CA LEU A 127 -11.60 0.95 -5.81
C LEU A 127 -11.65 -0.33 -6.64
N THR A 128 -11.45 -0.23 -7.96
CA THR A 128 -11.48 -1.39 -8.87
C THR A 128 -10.10 -1.83 -9.34
N LYS A 129 -9.10 -0.94 -9.24
CA LYS A 129 -7.70 -1.26 -9.56
C LYS A 129 -7.03 -1.82 -8.31
N SER A 130 -6.14 -2.79 -8.46
CA SER A 130 -5.34 -3.35 -7.36
C SER A 130 -4.22 -2.41 -6.88
N ARG A 131 -4.47 -1.09 -6.89
CA ARG A 131 -3.57 -0.07 -6.37
C ARG A 131 -4.33 1.21 -6.05
N TYR A 132 -3.86 1.93 -5.02
CA TYR A 132 -4.34 3.25 -4.65
C TYR A 132 -3.16 4.21 -4.42
N VAL A 133 -3.31 5.46 -4.84
CA VAL A 133 -2.33 6.52 -4.56
C VAL A 133 -2.88 7.36 -3.42
N TRP A 134 -2.25 7.27 -2.26
CA TRP A 134 -2.65 8.00 -1.07
C TRP A 134 -1.86 9.31 -0.96
N ASP A 135 -2.55 10.45 -1.00
CA ASP A 135 -1.98 11.77 -0.71
C ASP A 135 -1.73 11.90 0.80
N THR A 136 -0.45 11.93 1.20
CA THR A 136 -0.06 11.91 2.62
C THR A 136 -0.25 13.23 3.33
N ARG A 137 -0.55 14.32 2.60
CA ARG A 137 -0.85 15.64 3.19
C ARG A 137 -2.25 15.71 3.79
N THR A 138 -3.05 14.66 3.60
CA THR A 138 -4.38 14.53 4.18
C THR A 138 -4.36 14.07 5.64
N VAL A 139 -3.17 13.76 6.18
CA VAL A 139 -2.97 13.32 7.55
C VAL A 139 -1.73 13.98 8.16
N ALA A 140 -1.65 13.97 9.49
CA ALA A 140 -0.46 14.40 10.20
C ALA A 140 0.67 13.37 10.05
N ASP A 141 1.88 13.78 10.37
CA ASP A 141 3.02 12.89 10.42
C ASP A 141 2.83 11.81 11.50
N GLY A 142 3.19 10.57 11.14
CA GLY A 142 3.15 9.44 12.07
C GLY A 142 3.34 8.10 11.39
N LEU A 143 3.21 7.04 12.20
CA LEU A 143 3.14 5.66 11.73
C LEU A 143 1.68 5.29 11.50
N TYR A 144 1.37 4.77 10.32
CA TYR A 144 0.02 4.40 9.91
C TYR A 144 -0.05 2.93 9.52
N GLU A 145 -1.23 2.34 9.61
CA GLU A 145 -1.55 1.06 9.00
C GLU A 145 -2.64 1.26 7.97
N MET A 146 -2.58 0.48 6.89
CA MET A 146 -3.61 0.47 5.86
C MET A 146 -4.34 -0.86 5.88
N ARG A 147 -5.67 -0.83 5.84
CA ARG A 147 -6.49 -2.03 5.69
C ARG A 147 -7.13 -2.03 4.33
N VAL A 148 -7.03 -3.15 3.65
CA VAL A 148 -7.70 -3.39 2.37
C VAL A 148 -8.68 -4.52 2.54
N THR A 149 -9.94 -4.29 2.17
CA THR A 149 -10.99 -5.31 2.11
C THR A 149 -11.37 -5.54 0.66
N ALA A 150 -11.12 -6.76 0.14
CA ALA A 150 -11.59 -7.19 -1.16
C ALA A 150 -13.00 -7.77 -1.06
N SER A 151 -13.85 -7.45 -2.03
CA SER A 151 -15.25 -7.89 -2.12
C SER A 151 -15.56 -8.35 -3.54
N ASP A 152 -16.14 -9.53 -3.69
CA ASP A 152 -16.60 -10.12 -4.96
C ASP A 152 -18.03 -9.69 -5.35
N SER A 153 -18.60 -8.75 -4.59
CA SER A 153 -19.95 -8.20 -4.82
C SER A 153 -20.23 -7.68 -6.25
N PRO A 154 -19.25 -7.23 -7.06
CA PRO A 154 -19.53 -6.91 -8.47
C PRO A 154 -19.97 -8.10 -9.32
N SER A 155 -19.63 -9.33 -8.93
CA SER A 155 -20.02 -10.57 -9.62
C SER A 155 -21.17 -11.32 -8.92
N ASN A 156 -21.46 -10.98 -7.66
CA ASN A 156 -22.37 -11.76 -6.82
C ASN A 156 -23.55 -10.93 -6.32
N ILE A 157 -24.69 -11.59 -6.11
CA ILE A 157 -25.83 -10.97 -5.42
C ILE A 157 -25.44 -10.62 -3.97
N PRO A 158 -26.09 -9.61 -3.34
CA PRO A 158 -25.70 -9.15 -1.99
C PRO A 158 -25.64 -10.25 -0.92
N ALA A 159 -26.52 -11.25 -1.00
CA ALA A 159 -26.56 -12.36 -0.03
C ALA A 159 -25.45 -13.41 -0.22
N ALA A 160 -24.84 -13.47 -1.41
CA ALA A 160 -23.78 -14.43 -1.75
C ALA A 160 -22.39 -13.81 -1.77
N ALA A 161 -22.30 -12.48 -1.80
CA ALA A 161 -21.04 -11.77 -1.83
C ALA A 161 -20.20 -12.08 -0.58
N ARG A 162 -18.91 -12.34 -0.79
CA ARG A 162 -17.94 -12.60 0.26
C ARG A 162 -16.85 -11.54 0.22
N GLN A 163 -16.17 -11.42 1.35
CA GLN A 163 -15.10 -10.45 1.54
C GLN A 163 -13.95 -11.07 2.31
N ALA A 164 -12.76 -10.53 2.09
CA ALA A 164 -11.58 -10.77 2.91
C ALA A 164 -10.80 -9.49 3.08
N SER A 165 -10.12 -9.34 4.22
CA SER A 165 -9.34 -8.15 4.52
C SER A 165 -7.94 -8.48 4.98
N ARG A 166 -6.99 -7.59 4.67
CA ARG A 166 -5.63 -7.63 5.22
C ARG A 166 -5.18 -6.24 5.64
N VAL A 167 -4.42 -6.18 6.73
CA VAL A 167 -3.74 -4.97 7.21
C VAL A 167 -2.28 -5.01 6.75
N SER A 168 -1.76 -3.88 6.29
CA SER A 168 -0.36 -3.72 5.88
C SER A 168 0.58 -3.73 7.09
N GLU A 169 1.87 -3.86 6.83
CA GLU A 169 2.88 -3.41 7.80
C GLU A 169 2.74 -1.90 8.06
N PRO A 170 3.20 -1.40 9.22
CA PRO A 170 3.21 0.02 9.50
C PRO A 170 4.01 0.82 8.45
N VAL A 171 3.47 1.96 8.04
CA VAL A 171 4.10 2.88 7.10
C VAL A 171 4.30 4.25 7.75
N THR A 172 5.49 4.81 7.59
CA THR A 172 5.78 6.18 7.99
C THR A 172 5.23 7.17 6.97
N VAL A 173 4.44 8.12 7.47
CA VAL A 173 4.08 9.36 6.78
C VAL A 173 4.85 10.48 7.45
N ASP A 174 5.68 11.17 6.69
CA ASP A 174 6.50 12.28 7.14
C ASP A 174 6.53 13.33 6.03
N ASN A 175 5.90 14.46 6.30
CA ASN A 175 5.81 15.61 5.41
C ASN A 175 6.53 16.82 6.01
N THR A 176 7.18 16.69 7.17
CA THR A 176 7.88 17.76 7.84
C THR A 176 9.31 17.83 7.30
N PRO A 177 9.77 19.01 6.83
CA PRO A 177 11.18 19.17 6.46
C PRO A 177 12.10 19.18 7.67
N PRO A 178 13.37 18.77 7.49
CA PRO A 178 14.40 18.98 8.49
C PRO A 178 14.53 20.45 8.89
N THR A 179 15.06 20.71 10.08
CA THR A 179 15.43 22.04 10.56
C THR A 179 16.93 22.19 10.56
N ILE A 180 17.43 23.37 10.17
CA ILE A 180 18.85 23.72 10.28
C ILE A 180 19.02 24.65 11.48
N SER A 181 19.87 24.25 12.43
CA SER A 181 20.08 24.99 13.67
C SER A 181 21.58 25.15 13.98
N GLY A 182 21.91 26.00 14.96
CA GLY A 182 23.29 26.15 15.45
C GLY A 182 24.30 26.68 14.43
N LEU A 183 23.85 27.35 13.35
CA LEU A 183 24.72 27.86 12.31
C LEU A 183 25.69 28.91 12.86
N THR A 184 26.98 28.62 12.74
CA THR A 184 28.06 29.57 13.04
C THR A 184 29.10 29.54 11.93
N ALA A 185 29.81 30.65 11.76
CA ALA A 185 30.86 30.75 10.77
C ALA A 185 32.08 31.48 11.30
N THR A 186 33.26 30.95 10.94
CA THR A 186 34.55 31.54 11.27
C THR A 186 35.31 31.82 9.98
N VAL A 187 35.76 33.05 9.81
CA VAL A 187 36.52 33.50 8.63
C VAL A 187 38.01 33.33 8.90
N ALA A 188 38.72 32.65 8.01
CA ALA A 188 40.16 32.45 8.04
C ALA A 188 40.75 32.80 6.67
N GLY A 189 41.08 34.08 6.46
CA GLY A 189 41.51 34.58 5.14
C GLY A 189 40.36 34.55 4.13
N ASP A 190 40.56 33.87 3.00
CA ASP A 190 39.58 33.66 1.92
C ASP A 190 38.65 32.44 2.15
N LYS A 191 38.75 31.82 3.33
CA LYS A 191 37.99 30.61 3.69
C LYS A 191 36.99 30.91 4.79
N VAL A 192 35.79 30.38 4.65
CA VAL A 192 34.74 30.44 5.66
C VAL A 192 34.46 29.02 6.14
N VAL A 193 34.78 28.75 7.40
CA VAL A 193 34.41 27.49 8.05
C VAL A 193 33.03 27.65 8.65
N VAL A 194 32.08 26.82 8.22
CA VAL A 194 30.71 26.82 8.74
C VAL A 194 30.47 25.53 9.53
N THR A 195 29.82 25.66 10.68
CA THR A 195 29.32 24.53 11.47
C THR A 195 27.83 24.71 11.77
N GLY A 196 27.12 23.59 11.94
CA GLY A 196 25.71 23.60 12.34
C GLY A 196 25.18 22.18 12.54
N GLN A 197 23.87 22.09 12.75
CA GLN A 197 23.12 20.86 12.94
C GLN A 197 21.93 20.82 11.97
N ALA A 198 21.65 19.64 11.41
CA ALA A 198 20.42 19.36 10.70
C ALA A 198 19.61 18.32 11.49
N ASP A 199 18.37 18.64 11.85
CA ASP A 199 17.51 17.80 12.69
C ASP A 199 16.17 17.53 12.02
N ASP A 200 15.79 16.26 11.94
CA ASP A 200 14.48 15.80 11.51
C ASP A 200 13.83 14.93 12.60
N ALA A 201 12.50 15.04 12.72
CA ALA A 201 11.77 14.44 13.84
C ALA A 201 11.48 12.93 13.65
N MET A 202 11.36 12.45 12.41
CA MET A 202 10.87 11.09 12.15
C MET A 202 11.65 10.31 11.10
N SER A 203 12.42 10.99 10.28
CA SER A 203 13.20 10.38 9.23
C SER A 203 14.65 10.78 9.32
N ARG A 204 15.50 9.99 8.68
CA ARG A 204 16.92 10.31 8.62
C ARG A 204 17.15 11.38 7.55
N ILE A 205 18.16 12.20 7.77
CA ILE A 205 18.75 13.05 6.75
C ILE A 205 19.44 12.14 5.72
N VAL A 206 19.31 12.44 4.43
CA VAL A 206 19.95 11.67 3.35
C VAL A 206 20.82 12.53 2.44
N LEU A 207 20.71 13.85 2.54
CA LEU A 207 21.49 14.79 1.76
C LEU A 207 21.60 16.12 2.49
N MET A 208 22.81 16.65 2.62
CA MET A 208 23.06 18.02 3.05
C MET A 208 23.88 18.75 1.99
N GLN A 209 23.56 20.02 1.76
CA GLN A 209 24.23 20.83 0.76
C GLN A 209 24.33 22.29 1.20
N TYR A 210 25.32 23.01 0.69
CA TYR A 210 25.43 24.46 0.83
C TYR A 210 25.52 25.15 -0.52
N ALA A 211 25.18 26.43 -0.54
CA ALA A 211 25.39 27.35 -1.65
C ALA A 211 25.93 28.67 -1.10
N VAL A 212 26.83 29.31 -1.85
CA VAL A 212 27.35 30.65 -1.54
C VAL A 212 26.86 31.61 -2.61
N ASP A 213 26.17 32.67 -2.20
CA ASP A 213 25.60 33.71 -3.08
C ASP A 213 24.83 33.14 -4.29
N SER A 214 24.20 31.98 -4.12
CA SER A 214 23.55 31.24 -5.19
C SER A 214 22.26 30.58 -4.71
N VAL A 215 21.35 30.39 -5.65
CA VAL A 215 20.07 29.71 -5.44
C VAL A 215 20.03 28.30 -6.08
N ASP A 216 20.97 28.00 -6.98
CA ASP A 216 20.96 26.78 -7.80
C ASP A 216 22.29 26.03 -7.84
N LYS A 217 23.41 26.63 -7.41
CA LYS A 217 24.74 25.99 -7.37
C LYS A 217 25.02 25.39 -6.00
N TRP A 218 24.47 24.19 -5.79
CA TRP A 218 24.57 23.45 -4.52
C TRP A 218 25.79 22.52 -4.49
N GLN A 219 26.59 22.63 -3.44
CA GLN A 219 27.72 21.74 -3.13
C GLN A 219 27.36 20.80 -1.99
N ALA A 220 27.88 19.57 -2.02
CA ALA A 220 27.60 18.57 -0.98
C ALA A 220 28.29 18.93 0.34
N ILE A 221 27.58 18.68 1.44
CA ILE A 221 28.10 18.67 2.81
C ILE A 221 28.08 17.22 3.28
N LEU A 222 29.17 16.75 3.87
CA LEU A 222 29.17 15.52 4.64
C LEU A 222 28.89 15.85 6.12
N PRO A 223 28.14 15.00 6.83
CA PRO A 223 28.10 15.10 8.28
C PRO A 223 29.48 14.88 8.88
N SER A 224 29.61 15.22 10.16
CA SER A 224 30.89 15.19 10.88
C SER A 224 31.45 13.77 11.04
N ASP A 225 30.60 12.75 10.99
CA ASP A 225 30.98 11.34 10.96
C ASP A 225 31.14 10.76 9.54
N GLY A 226 30.77 11.55 8.52
CA GLY A 226 30.94 11.25 7.11
C GLY A 226 29.74 10.62 6.39
N ILE A 227 28.62 10.30 7.06
CA ILE A 227 27.52 9.55 6.44
C ILE A 227 26.15 10.08 6.87
N CYS A 228 25.29 10.49 5.93
CA CYS A 228 23.91 10.89 6.24
C CYS A 228 23.05 9.64 6.50
N ASP A 229 22.97 9.18 7.75
CA ASP A 229 22.19 7.99 8.12
C ASP A 229 21.30 8.16 9.36
N SER A 230 21.37 9.32 10.02
CA SER A 230 20.64 9.62 11.26
C SER A 230 19.60 10.75 11.09
N PRO A 231 18.64 10.88 12.02
CA PRO A 231 17.73 12.04 12.07
C PRO A 231 18.41 13.34 12.49
N SER A 232 19.63 13.30 13.04
CA SER A 232 20.30 14.47 13.60
C SER A 232 21.77 14.46 13.18
N GLU A 233 22.09 15.28 12.19
CA GLU A 233 23.40 15.33 11.56
C GLU A 233 24.13 16.63 11.91
N ALA A 234 25.22 16.52 12.67
CA ALA A 234 26.14 17.62 12.89
C ALA A 234 27.02 17.78 11.64
N PHE A 235 27.20 18.99 11.13
CA PHE A 235 28.04 19.22 9.96
C PHE A 235 29.10 20.30 10.15
N ARG A 236 30.18 20.15 9.39
CA ARG A 236 31.22 21.16 9.22
C ARG A 236 31.71 21.16 7.79
N PHE A 237 31.74 22.31 7.15
CA PHE A 237 32.31 22.47 5.81
C PHE A 237 33.12 23.76 5.69
N GLU A 238 33.98 23.80 4.67
CA GLU A 238 34.73 24.98 4.29
C GLU A 238 34.19 25.51 2.96
N ALA A 239 33.72 26.74 2.96
CA ALA A 239 33.38 27.48 1.76
C ALA A 239 34.55 28.40 1.39
N SER A 240 35.14 28.18 0.22
CA SER A 240 36.28 28.97 -0.29
C SER A 240 36.05 29.57 -1.67
N ALA A 241 34.89 29.28 -2.28
CA ALA A 241 34.52 29.80 -3.59
C ALA A 241 33.08 30.31 -3.62
N ASP A 242 32.86 31.33 -4.44
CA ASP A 242 31.55 31.87 -4.76
C ASP A 242 30.80 30.97 -5.77
N ASP A 243 29.66 31.45 -6.25
CA ASP A 243 28.84 30.73 -7.21
C ASP A 243 29.56 30.50 -8.56
N THR A 244 30.56 31.31 -8.93
CA THR A 244 31.34 31.14 -10.16
C THR A 244 32.48 30.13 -10.02
N GLY A 245 32.76 29.67 -8.80
CA GLY A 245 33.94 28.85 -8.50
C GLY A 245 35.21 29.69 -8.31
N GLU A 246 35.09 31.02 -8.31
CA GLU A 246 36.18 31.93 -7.95
C GLU A 246 36.30 32.03 -6.44
N LYS A 247 37.50 32.40 -5.94
CA LYS A 247 37.72 32.64 -4.52
C LYS A 247 36.76 33.72 -3.98
N LEU A 248 36.34 33.54 -2.73
CA LEU A 248 35.52 34.54 -2.04
C LEU A 248 36.23 35.90 -2.00
N LYS A 249 35.58 36.92 -2.55
CA LYS A 249 36.10 38.29 -2.61
C LYS A 249 35.90 38.97 -1.24
N PRO A 250 36.75 39.93 -0.84
CA PRO A 250 36.50 40.69 0.37
C PRO A 250 35.12 41.37 0.34
N GLY A 251 34.29 41.14 1.36
CA GLY A 251 32.93 41.65 1.40
C GLY A 251 31.92 40.72 2.07
N PRO A 252 30.64 41.11 2.10
CA PRO A 252 29.57 40.30 2.63
C PRO A 252 29.20 39.15 1.67
N HIS A 253 28.98 37.97 2.22
CA HIS A 253 28.51 36.78 1.51
C HIS A 253 27.35 36.14 2.26
N ASN A 254 26.38 35.60 1.51
CA ASN A 254 25.32 34.76 2.02
C ASN A 254 25.68 33.28 1.81
N ILE A 255 25.65 32.51 2.90
CA ILE A 255 25.78 31.06 2.84
C ILE A 255 24.46 30.45 3.24
N THR A 256 23.87 29.67 2.35
CA THR A 256 22.65 28.91 2.61
C THR A 256 22.98 27.43 2.68
N VAL A 257 22.51 26.76 3.72
CA VAL A 257 22.58 25.33 3.94
C VAL A 257 21.18 24.74 3.76
N ARG A 258 21.09 23.56 3.18
CA ARG A 258 19.87 22.77 3.12
C ARG A 258 20.13 21.32 3.52
N ALA A 259 19.11 20.70 4.11
CA ALA A 259 19.09 19.27 4.38
C ALA A 259 17.80 18.66 3.80
N THR A 260 17.93 17.49 3.19
CA THR A 260 16.82 16.71 2.65
C THR A 260 16.73 15.38 3.39
N ASP A 261 15.53 15.01 3.77
CA ASP A 261 15.24 13.77 4.49
C ASP A 261 14.99 12.58 3.56
N LYS A 262 14.75 11.40 4.16
CA LYS A 262 14.44 10.16 3.44
C LYS A 262 13.19 10.25 2.55
N PHE A 263 12.24 11.12 2.88
CA PHE A 263 10.97 11.29 2.17
C PHE A 263 10.99 12.45 1.16
N GLY A 264 12.12 13.14 1.02
CA GLY A 264 12.32 14.21 0.07
C GLY A 264 11.95 15.59 0.60
N ASN A 265 11.55 15.72 1.87
CA ASN A 265 11.28 17.03 2.47
C ASN A 265 12.62 17.76 2.65
N THR A 266 12.66 19.05 2.33
CA THR A 266 13.90 19.84 2.33
C THR A 266 13.76 21.09 3.18
N GLY A 267 14.62 21.22 4.18
CA GLY A 267 14.74 22.38 5.06
C GLY A 267 15.95 23.24 4.74
N TYR A 268 15.94 24.49 5.19
CA TYR A 268 16.95 25.48 4.87
C TYR A 268 17.37 26.28 6.12
N GLY A 269 18.62 26.71 6.15
CA GLY A 269 19.14 27.71 7.08
C GLY A 269 20.18 28.58 6.37
N SER A 270 20.23 29.86 6.71
CA SER A 270 21.16 30.80 6.07
C SER A 270 21.87 31.64 7.12
N LEU A 271 23.09 32.04 6.80
CA LEU A 271 23.87 32.96 7.60
C LEU A 271 24.64 33.92 6.67
N ASN A 272 24.90 35.13 7.15
CA ASN A 272 25.74 36.09 6.44
C ASN A 272 27.11 36.15 7.09
N VAL A 273 28.16 36.21 6.28
CA VAL A 273 29.55 36.36 6.71
C VAL A 273 30.18 37.55 6.00
N THR A 274 31.25 38.10 6.57
CA THR A 274 32.05 39.13 5.91
C THR A 274 33.48 38.66 5.81
N VAL A 275 33.96 38.46 4.58
CA VAL A 275 35.34 38.07 4.29
C VAL A 275 36.22 39.32 4.34
N GLY A 276 37.32 39.23 5.09
CA GLY A 276 38.28 40.31 5.28
C GLY A 276 39.08 40.62 4.00
N LYS A 277 39.80 41.74 4.02
CA LYS A 277 40.78 42.07 2.98
C LYS A 277 42.03 41.20 3.08
#